data_AF-A0A7W0J6M5-F1
#
_entry.id   AF-A0A7W0J6M5-F1
#
_cell.length_a   1.000
_cell.length_b   1.000
_cell.length_c   1.000
_cell.angle_alpha   90.00
_cell.angle_beta   90.00
_cell.angle_gamma   90.00
#
_symmetry.space_group_name_H-M   'P 1'
#
loop_
_entity.id
_entity.type
_entity.pdbx_description
1 polymer ?
#
loop_
_entity_poly.entity_id
_entity_poly.type
_entity_poly.pdbx_seq_one_letter_code
_entity_poly.pdbx_strand_id
1 'polypeptide(L)'
;AVFDGEVGNYTENDMPNPLSVYSLTKLRGENAVLAANPQALVLRVNFYGWSISGKRSLAEYFVNNLAEQKLLKGFADVVFCPMMVLDLADTILEANEKA
;
A
#
# COMPACT_ATOMS: atom_id res chain seq x y z
N ALA A 1 0.44 4.79 -2.40
CA ALA A 1 0.52 6.21 -2.00
C ALA A 1 0.14 7.07 -3.19
N VAL A 2 -1.08 7.61 -3.22
CA VAL A 2 -1.52 8.64 -4.19
C VAL A 2 -1.55 10.04 -3.57
N PHE A 3 -1.40 10.11 -2.25
CA PHE A 3 -1.33 11.31 -1.43
C PHE A 3 0.13 11.72 -1.15
N ASP A 4 0.33 12.96 -0.73
CA ASP A 4 1.63 13.56 -0.40
C ASP A 4 2.14 13.20 1.00
N GLY A 5 1.23 12.91 1.94
CA GLY A 5 1.59 12.53 3.31
C GLY A 5 1.78 13.70 4.27
N GLU A 6 1.41 14.93 3.91
CA GLU A 6 1.57 16.11 4.77
C GLU A 6 0.69 16.08 6.03
N VAL A 7 -0.55 15.58 5.92
CA VAL A 7 -1.54 15.57 7.01
C VAL A 7 -1.75 14.16 7.58
N GLY A 8 -1.61 13.13 6.75
CA GLY A 8 -1.95 11.75 7.12
C GLY A 8 -3.47 11.54 7.25
N ASN A 9 -3.88 10.32 7.64
CA ASN A 9 -5.30 9.95 7.86
C ASN A 9 -6.26 10.37 6.73
N TYR A 10 -5.80 10.33 5.48
CA TYR A 10 -6.61 10.67 4.31
C TYR A 10 -7.82 9.74 4.21
N THR A 11 -8.94 10.34 3.85
CA THR A 11 -10.19 9.68 3.46
C THR A 11 -10.23 9.45 1.95
N GLU A 12 -11.19 8.66 1.48
CA GLU A 12 -11.42 8.41 0.06
C GLU A 12 -11.82 9.67 -0.71
N ASN A 13 -12.40 10.66 -0.02
CA ASN A 13 -12.87 11.92 -0.58
C ASN A 13 -11.77 12.99 -0.69
N ASP A 14 -10.62 12.78 -0.04
CA ASP A 14 -9.52 13.73 -0.12
C ASP A 14 -8.85 13.71 -1.50
N MET A 15 -8.41 14.89 -1.94
CA MET A 15 -7.79 15.05 -3.26
C MET A 15 -6.38 14.42 -3.27
N PRO A 16 -6.08 13.51 -4.21
CA PRO A 16 -4.75 12.93 -4.37
C PRO A 16 -3.71 13.98 -4.81
N ASN A 17 -2.49 13.89 -4.26
CA ASN A 17 -1.34 14.71 -4.64
C ASN A 17 -0.08 13.83 -4.79
N PRO A 18 0.12 13.19 -5.95
CA PRO A 18 1.19 12.21 -6.13
C PRO A 18 2.58 12.87 -6.27
N LEU A 19 3.51 12.53 -5.38
CA LEU A 19 4.88 13.10 -5.36
C LEU A 19 5.91 12.36 -6.23
N SER A 20 5.57 11.17 -6.74
CA SER A 20 6.47 10.33 -7.53
C SER A 20 5.83 9.86 -8.85
N VAL A 21 6.67 9.40 -9.79
CA VAL A 21 6.19 8.76 -11.02
C VAL A 21 5.33 7.53 -10.69
N TYR A 22 5.73 6.72 -9.72
CA TYR A 22 4.96 5.54 -9.28
C TYR A 22 3.57 5.93 -8.74
N SER A 23 3.50 6.93 -7.87
CA SER A 23 2.20 7.39 -7.33
C SER A 23 1.30 7.97 -8.42
N LEU A 24 1.89 8.68 -9.39
CA LEU A 24 1.16 9.23 -10.52
C LEU A 24 0.62 8.13 -11.44
N THR A 25 1.40 7.07 -11.72
CA THR A 25 0.90 5.95 -12.53
C THR A 25 -0.22 5.20 -11.83
N LYS A 26 -0.19 5.07 -10.50
CA LYS A 26 -1.28 4.48 -9.72
C LYS A 26 -2.56 5.31 -9.80
N LEU A 27 -2.48 6.64 -9.63
CA LEU A 27 -3.63 7.52 -9.76
C LEU A 27 -4.22 7.50 -11.19
N ARG A 28 -3.37 7.49 -12.21
CA ARG A 28 -3.82 7.35 -13.61
C ARG A 28 -4.53 6.02 -13.86
N GLY A 29 -4.02 4.93 -13.27
CA GLY A 29 -4.65 3.62 -13.36
C GLY A 29 -6.03 3.59 -12.71
N GLU A 30 -6.15 4.15 -11.50
CA GLU A 30 -7.43 4.33 -10.81
C GLU A 30 -8.45 5.07 -11.70
N ASN A 31 -8.08 6.25 -12.21
CA ASN A 31 -8.97 7.04 -13.07
C ASN A 31 -9.35 6.31 -14.36
N ALA A 32 -8.41 5.58 -14.98
CA ALA A 32 -8.68 4.83 -16.21
C ALA A 32 -9.66 3.67 -15.97
N VAL A 33 -9.53 2.95 -14.85
CA VAL A 33 -10.44 1.86 -14.48
C VAL A 33 -11.84 2.40 -14.22
N LEU A 34 -11.98 3.45 -13.43
CA LEU A 34 -13.28 4.06 -13.12
C LEU A 34 -13.96 4.68 -14.34
N ALA A 35 -13.19 5.25 -15.27
CA ALA A 35 -13.70 5.76 -16.54
C ALA A 35 -14.26 4.64 -17.44
N ALA A 36 -13.62 3.46 -17.44
CA ALA A 36 -14.06 2.31 -18.21
C ALA A 36 -15.19 1.52 -17.54
N ASN A 37 -15.20 1.46 -16.20
CA ASN A 37 -16.22 0.81 -15.38
C ASN A 37 -16.49 1.62 -14.11
N PRO A 38 -17.55 2.45 -14.09
CA PRO A 38 -17.92 3.24 -12.91
C PRO A 38 -18.33 2.41 -11.68
N GLN A 39 -18.62 1.12 -11.85
CA GLN A 39 -18.95 0.20 -10.75
C GLN A 39 -17.72 -0.53 -10.19
N ALA A 40 -16.52 -0.26 -10.72
CA ALA A 40 -15.31 -0.89 -10.21
C ALA A 40 -14.99 -0.43 -8.78
N LEU A 41 -14.55 -1.38 -7.94
CA LEU A 41 -14.06 -1.09 -6.60
C LEU A 41 -12.56 -0.77 -6.63
N VAL A 42 -12.17 0.38 -6.09
CA VAL A 42 -10.76 0.78 -5.97
C VAL A 42 -10.35 0.75 -4.49
N LEU A 43 -9.41 -0.13 -4.15
CA LEU A 43 -8.83 -0.21 -2.82
C LEU A 43 -7.43 0.42 -2.81
N ARG A 44 -7.27 1.52 -2.08
CA ARG A 44 -5.97 2.18 -1.86
C ARG A 44 -5.30 1.57 -0.63
N VAL A 45 -4.34 0.67 -0.84
CA VAL A 45 -3.76 -0.14 0.25
C VAL A 45 -2.26 0.07 0.42
N ASN A 46 -1.80 -0.12 1.66
CA ASN A 46 -0.41 -0.34 2.03
C ASN A 46 -0.38 -1.63 2.86
N PHE A 47 0.32 -2.66 2.40
CA PHE A 47 0.28 -3.98 3.03
C PHE A 47 1.67 -4.56 3.25
N TYR A 48 1.74 -5.50 4.19
CA TYR A 48 2.92 -6.31 4.44
C TYR A 48 2.55 -7.79 4.57
N GLY A 49 3.54 -8.66 4.50
CA GLY A 49 3.38 -10.10 4.61
C GLY A 49 4.64 -10.82 4.16
N TRP A 50 4.55 -12.15 4.18
CA TRP A 50 5.60 -13.03 3.69
C TRP A 50 5.44 -13.23 2.19
N SER A 51 6.49 -12.91 1.44
CA SER A 51 6.62 -13.32 0.05
C SER A 51 6.94 -14.81 -0.03
N ILE A 52 6.62 -15.44 -1.16
CA ILE A 52 6.90 -16.87 -1.39
C ILE A 52 8.39 -17.20 -1.14
N SER A 53 9.29 -16.29 -1.49
CA SER A 53 10.74 -16.50 -1.32
C SER A 53 11.30 -16.01 0.03
N GLY A 54 10.50 -15.35 0.87
CA GLY A 54 10.94 -14.82 2.16
C GLY A 54 11.87 -13.60 2.09
N LYS A 55 12.01 -12.93 0.93
CA LYS A 55 13.12 -11.96 0.68
C LYS A 55 12.77 -10.74 -0.19
N ARG A 56 11.48 -10.50 -0.47
CA ARG A 56 11.04 -9.45 -1.42
C ARG A 56 10.46 -8.22 -0.74
N SER A 57 9.99 -8.31 0.50
CA SER A 57 9.33 -7.23 1.21
C SER A 57 10.29 -6.45 2.11
N LEU A 58 9.92 -5.21 2.44
CA LEU A 58 10.67 -4.39 3.38
C LEU A 58 10.71 -5.02 4.78
N ALA A 59 9.60 -5.63 5.22
CA ALA A 59 9.53 -6.33 6.50
C ALA A 59 10.49 -7.53 6.52
N GLU A 60 10.53 -8.33 5.45
CA GLU A 60 11.47 -9.44 5.31
C GLU A 60 12.93 -8.96 5.30
N TYR A 61 13.21 -7.83 4.64
CA TYR A 61 14.55 -7.23 4.66
C TYR A 61 15.01 -6.95 6.09
N PHE A 62 14.17 -6.31 6.91
CA PHE A 62 14.51 -6.02 8.31
C PHE A 62 14.60 -7.29 9.16
N VAL A 63 13.63 -8.20 9.07
CA VAL A 63 13.60 -9.43 9.87
C VAL A 63 14.80 -10.32 9.59
N ASN A 64 15.13 -10.55 8.32
CA ASN A 64 16.24 -11.43 7.94
C ASN A 64 17.60 -10.85 8.36
N ASN A 65 17.82 -9.55 8.16
CA ASN A 65 19.07 -8.93 8.56
C ASN A 65 19.21 -8.81 10.09
N LEU A 66 18.10 -8.62 10.81
CA LEU A 66 18.09 -8.66 12.27
C LEU A 66 18.48 -10.05 12.78
N ALA A 67 17.95 -11.11 12.18
CA ALA A 67 18.31 -12.50 12.52
C ALA A 67 19.80 -12.79 12.30
N GLU A 68 20.43 -12.11 11.34
CA GLU A 68 21.87 -12.17 11.07
C GLU A 68 22.70 -11.15 11.86
N GLN A 69 22.09 -10.41 12.80
CA GLN A 69 22.75 -9.39 13.63
C GLN A 69 23.49 -8.30 12.82
N LYS A 70 22.98 -7.99 11.63
CA LYS A 70 23.55 -6.95 10.77
C LYS A 70 23.05 -5.57 11.16
N LEU A 71 23.96 -4.60 11.15
CA LEU A 71 23.59 -3.18 11.25
C LEU A 71 22.89 -2.74 9.97
N LEU A 72 21.75 -2.07 10.12
CA LEU A 72 20.91 -1.62 9.01
C LEU A 72 20.75 -0.11 9.03
N LYS A 73 20.64 0.47 7.85
CA LYS A 73 20.20 1.86 7.68
C LYS A 73 18.71 1.84 7.36
N GLY A 74 17.94 2.58 8.14
CA GLY A 74 16.51 2.79 7.93
C GLY A 74 16.19 4.27 7.80
N PHE A 75 14.91 4.55 7.57
CA PHE A 75 14.37 5.90 7.60
C PHE A 75 13.91 6.23 9.01
N ALA A 76 14.21 7.43 9.50
CA ALA A 76 13.80 7.90 10.83
C ALA A 76 12.55 8.81 10.77
N ASP A 77 12.17 9.23 9.57
CA ASP A 77 11.20 10.27 9.24
C ASP A 77 10.06 9.74 8.35
N VAL A 78 9.93 8.42 8.23
CA VAL A 78 8.88 7.77 7.44
C VAL A 78 7.92 7.03 8.35
N VAL A 79 6.67 7.45 8.36
CA VAL A 79 5.58 6.82 9.12
C VAL A 79 4.54 6.27 8.15
N PHE A 80 4.11 5.03 8.36
CA PHE A 80 3.07 4.40 7.58
C PHE A 80 2.31 3.36 8.41
N CYS A 81 1.09 3.06 8.02
CA CYS A 81 0.21 2.07 8.66
C CYS A 81 -0.05 0.92 7.67
N PRO A 82 0.74 -0.16 7.71
CA PRO A 82 0.55 -1.29 6.80
C PRO A 82 -0.49 -2.26 7.36
N MET A 83 -1.29 -2.85 6.48
CA MET A 83 -2.24 -3.93 6.80
C MET A 83 -1.63 -5.30 6.49
N MET A 84 -1.91 -6.31 7.29
CA MET A 84 -1.48 -7.67 6.98
C MET A 84 -2.20 -8.17 5.71
N VAL A 85 -1.45 -8.76 4.77
CA VAL A 85 -1.96 -9.21 3.47
C VAL A 85 -3.12 -10.21 3.58
N LEU A 86 -3.19 -11.00 4.65
CA LEU A 86 -4.32 -11.92 4.88
C LEU A 86 -5.59 -11.14 5.27
N ASP A 87 -5.49 -10.19 6.21
CA ASP A 87 -6.62 -9.31 6.56
C ASP A 87 -7.10 -8.51 5.33
N LEU A 88 -6.17 -8.07 4.48
CA LEU A 88 -6.50 -7.42 3.22
C LEU A 88 -7.26 -8.36 2.26
N ALA A 89 -6.82 -9.62 2.14
CA ALA A 89 -7.50 -10.59 1.29
C ALA A 89 -8.94 -10.84 1.75
N ASP A 90 -9.14 -11.01 3.06
CA ASP A 90 -10.47 -11.17 3.64
C ASP A 90 -11.34 -9.92 3.43
N THR A 91 -10.76 -8.73 3.61
CA THR A 91 -11.46 -7.45 3.37
C THR A 91 -11.89 -7.31 1.91
N ILE A 92 -11.07 -7.74 0.94
CA ILE A 92 -11.42 -7.71 -0.48
C ILE A 92 -12.60 -8.64 -0.76
N LEU A 93 -12.61 -9.84 -0.19
CA LEU A 93 -13.72 -10.79 -0.36
C LEU A 93 -15.02 -10.22 0.23
N GLU A 94 -14.96 -9.69 1.45
CA GLU A 94 -16.12 -9.07 2.10
C GLU A 94 -16.65 -7.86 1.32
N ALA A 95 -15.77 -7.00 0.81
CA ALA A 95 -16.16 -5.83 0.02
C ALA A 95 -16.82 -6.24 -1.31
N ASN A 96 -16.34 -7.31 -1.94
CA ASN A 96 -16.90 -7.82 -3.18
C ASN A 96 -18.29 -8.48 -2.98
N GLU A 97 -18.56 -9.08 -1.82
CA GLU A 97 -19.89 -9.63 -1.50
C GLU A 97 -20.95 -8.54 -1.25
N LYS A 98 -20.51 -7.33 -0.89
CA LYS A 98 -21.37 -6.18 -0.57
C LYS A 98 -21.57 -5.20 -1.73
N ALA A 99 -20.78 -5.33 -2.80
CA ALA A 99 -20.84 -4.50 -4.01
C ALA A 99 -21.91 -5.02 -5.00
#